data_AF-A0A5K1CLC4-F1
#
_entry.id   AF-A0A5K1CLC4-F1
#
_cell.length_a   1.000
_cell.length_b   1.000
_cell.length_c   1.000
_cell.angle_alpha   90.00
_cell.angle_beta   90.00
_cell.angle_gamma   90.00
#
_symmetry.space_group_name_H-M   'P 1'
#
loop_
_entity.id
_entity.type
_entity.pdbx_description
1 polymer ?
#
loop_
_entity_poly.entity_id
_entity_poly.type
_entity_poly.pdbx_seq_one_letter_code
_entity_poly.pdbx_strand_id
1 'polypeptide(L)' 'NLSRNNILGIIPKQIGRLSELKILDLSGNQLSGTIPNEVGNLTSIMK' A
#
# COMPACT_ATOMS: atom_id res chain seq x y z
N ASN A 1 0.68 9.84 0.49
CA ASN A 1 2.14 9.72 0.71
C ASN A 1 2.35 9.40 2.18
N LEU A 2 2.82 8.20 2.49
CA LEU A 2 3.15 7.76 3.86
C LEU A 2 4.62 7.34 3.96
N SER A 3 5.49 7.76 3.03
CA SER A 3 6.89 7.37 3.09
C SER A 3 7.64 7.98 4.26
N ARG A 4 8.71 7.28 4.68
CA ARG A 4 9.62 7.67 5.76
C ARG A 4 8.90 7.92 7.10
N ASN A 5 8.03 6.99 7.46
CA ASN A 5 7.40 6.95 8.78
C ASN A 5 7.84 5.69 9.54
N ASN A 6 7.40 5.58 10.79
CA ASN A 6 7.64 4.40 11.63
C ASN A 6 6.45 3.44 11.62
N ILE A 7 5.77 3.28 10.48
CA ILE A 7 4.63 2.37 10.38
C ILE A 7 5.15 0.93 10.45
N LEU A 8 4.62 0.16 11.41
CA LEU A 8 4.95 -1.23 11.69
C LEU A 8 3.81 -2.16 11.26
N GLY A 9 4.11 -3.45 11.11
CA GLY A 9 3.10 -4.48 10.82
C GLY A 9 2.92 -4.74 9.33
N ILE A 10 1.76 -5.24 8.93
CA ILE A 10 1.50 -5.69 7.56
C ILE A 10 0.65 -4.70 6.76
N ILE A 11 0.70 -4.80 5.43
CA ILE A 11 -0.24 -4.07 4.56
C ILE A 11 -1.62 -4.77 4.68
N PRO A 12 -2.68 -4.07 5.11
CA PRO A 12 -4.00 -4.66 5.23
C PRO A 12 -4.63 -4.91 3.86
N LYS A 13 -5.32 -6.04 3.66
CA LYS A 13 -6.04 -6.37 2.41
C LYS A 13 -7.04 -5.29 1.97
N GLN A 14 -7.55 -4.52 2.92
CA GLN A 14 -8.46 -3.41 2.70
C GLN A 14 -7.85 -2.30 1.82
N ILE A 15 -6.52 -2.27 1.64
CA ILE A 15 -5.86 -1.37 0.70
C ILE A 15 -6.47 -1.47 -0.70
N GLY A 16 -6.87 -2.68 -1.13
CA GLY A 16 -7.49 -2.91 -2.45
C GLY A 16 -8.87 -2.28 -2.64
N ARG A 17 -9.46 -1.67 -1.61
CA ARG A 17 -10.71 -0.89 -1.75
C ARG A 17 -10.48 0.52 -2.27
N LEU A 18 -9.23 0.97 -2.34
CA LEU A 18 -8.86 2.31 -2.79
C LEU A 18 -8.72 2.35 -4.33
N SER A 19 -9.80 2.05 -5.07
CA SER A 19 -9.79 1.94 -6.54
C SER A 19 -9.34 3.22 -7.25
N GLU A 20 -9.60 4.38 -6.65
CA GLU A 20 -9.24 5.71 -7.18
C GLU A 20 -7.83 6.18 -6.76
N LEU A 21 -7.09 5.34 -6.02
CA LEU A 21 -5.76 5.72 -5.53
C LEU A 21 -4.78 5.80 -6.70
N LYS A 22 -4.20 6.99 -6.90
CA LYS A 22 -3.24 7.25 -7.99
C LYS A 22 -1.80 6.94 -7.61
N ILE A 23 -1.44 7.15 -6.34
CA ILE A 23 -0.08 7.00 -5.83
C ILE A 23 -0.16 6.34 -4.45
N LEU A 24 0.57 5.23 -4.29
CA LEU A 24 0.82 4.59 -3.01
C LEU A 24 2.32 4.56 -2.73
N ASP A 25 2.78 5.48 -1.90
CA ASP A 25 4.16 5.49 -1.42
C ASP A 25 4.20 5.10 0.05
N LEU A 26 4.72 3.90 0.31
CA LEU A 26 4.96 3.31 1.63
C LEU A 26 6.46 3.12 1.92
N SER A 27 7.33 3.66 1.08
CA SER A 27 8.79 3.46 1.18
C SER A 27 9.35 4.00 2.50
N GLY A 28 10.40 3.36 3.03
CA GLY A 28 11.02 3.80 4.28
C GLY A 28 10.14 3.65 5.52
N ASN A 29 9.21 2.69 5.52
CA ASN A 29 8.50 2.21 6.71
C ASN A 29 9.09 0.88 7.20
N GLN A 30 8.62 0.39 8.35
CA GLN A 30 9.02 -0.87 8.96
C GLN A 30 7.93 -1.94 8.77
N LEU A 31 7.37 -1.99 7.55
CA LEU A 31 6.34 -2.97 7.18
C LEU A 31 6.97 -4.37 7.02
N SER A 32 6.23 -5.40 7.39
CA SER A 32 6.62 -6.81 7.32
C SER A 32 5.51 -7.66 6.69
N GLY A 33 5.75 -8.96 6.54
CA GLY A 33 4.80 -9.88 5.90
C GLY A 33 4.83 -9.81 4.37
N THR A 34 3.74 -10.24 3.73
CA THR A 34 3.62 -10.27 2.27
C THR A 34 2.79 -9.09 1.76
N ILE A 35 3.02 -8.71 0.50
CA ILE A 35 2.14 -7.79 -0.20
C ILE A 35 0.81 -8.52 -0.47
N PRO A 36 -0.33 -8.01 0.00
CA PRO A 36 -1.62 -8.65 -0.24
C PRO A 36 -1.98 -8.61 -1.73
N ASN A 37 -2.57 -9.69 -2.24
CA ASN A 37 -2.99 -9.79 -3.65
C ASN A 37 -4.01 -8.70 -4.03
N GLU A 38 -4.75 -8.19 -3.05
CA GLU A 38 -5.69 -7.08 -3.18
C GLU A 38 -5.03 -5.77 -3.64
N VAL A 39 -3.70 -5.64 -3.58
CA VAL A 39 -2.97 -4.53 -4.26
C VAL A 39 -3.26 -4.53 -5.77
N GLY A 40 -3.54 -5.69 -6.37
CA GLY A 40 -3.98 -5.79 -7.77
C GLY A 40 -5.31 -5.08 -8.07
N ASN A 41 -6.12 -4.76 -7.05
CA ASN A 41 -7.36 -4.01 -7.21
C ASN A 41 -7.15 -2.48 -7.28
N LEU A 42 -5.91 -1.99 -7.09
CA LEU A 42 -5.55 -0.59 -7.21
C LEU A 42 -5.40 -0.19 -8.69
N THR A 43 -6.50 -0.27 -9.43
CA THR A 43 -6.53 -0.14 -10.90
C THR A 43 -6.14 1.25 -11.40
N SER A 44 -6.28 2.29 -10.56
CA SER A 44 -5.92 3.68 -10.91
C SER A 44 -4.50 4.08 -10.53
N ILE A 45 -3.67 3.16 -10.00
CA ILE A 45 -2.26 3.46 -9.69
C ILE A 45 -1.51 3.81 -10.98
N MET A 46 -0.75 4.90 -10.93
CA MET A 46 0.17 5.26 -12.00
C MET A 46 1.29 4.23 -12.08
N LYS A 47 1.57 3.73 -13.29
CA LYS A 47 2.68 2.82 -13.58
C LYS A 47 4.02 3.54 -13.52
#